data_AF-A0A958GNS5-F1
#
_entry.id   AF-A0A958GNS5-F1
#
_cell.length_a   1.000
_cell.length_b   1.000
_cell.length_c   1.000
_cell.angle_alpha   90.00
_cell.angle_beta   90.00
_cell.angle_gamma   90.00
#
_symmetry.space_group_name_H-M   'P 1'
#
loop_
_entity.id
_entity.type
_entity.pdbx_description
1 polymer ?
#
loop_
_entity_poly.entity_id
_entity_poly.type
_entity_poly.pdbx_seq_one_letter_code
_entity_poly.pdbx_strand_id
1 'polypeptide(L)'
;MQPSVRPVSSGLLLNLCYSLAGLFGLAVLLAGPLASEAVADPSGGSQPRYGRLADGRAYRIDAQGLRLVDQMAELEVTVEELRREMRKLEGELVERDGIISRLKEGKTSADAAAAQPLPPARASNTEAPDCNELVSSLYLKTATLERELRETKQQLGEQAVKRSAAQPLDARCDYDSPANPLWAQVERLQQELMKGPTRENYVEQVAEADTLGREVQTLKESLTKQQQENERLAAELSAQGGLLSRLTAENDDLRAQAASRASLAREQPALDAEGAAPEQQAQPSTAAATDRIESASSAPEVAASEQSEPSAEPSSPTARNLQRKFHSELAAIQGLIMERKNLLDRSRGSHSPQPLVTANGTSLDRLREEIAALSWTSNSASIEDGLNEIKQLLKEDIAALRRVR
;
A
#
# COMPACT_ATOMS: atom_id res chain seq x y z
N MET A 1 -18.73 13.66 72.48
CA MET A 1 -19.63 13.96 71.34
C MET A 1 -19.57 12.79 70.39
N GLN A 2 -20.62 11.97 70.32
CA GLN A 2 -20.70 10.83 69.39
C GLN A 2 -21.60 11.21 68.21
N PRO A 3 -21.19 10.95 66.95
CA PRO A 3 -22.00 11.24 65.79
C PRO A 3 -23.08 10.17 65.59
N SER A 4 -24.32 10.64 65.45
CA SER A 4 -25.50 9.85 65.12
C SER A 4 -25.54 9.63 63.60
N VAL A 5 -25.34 8.38 63.16
CA VAL A 5 -25.46 7.98 61.76
C VAL A 5 -26.89 7.47 61.54
N ARG A 6 -27.66 8.17 60.69
CA ARG A 6 -29.00 7.72 60.30
C ARG A 6 -28.91 6.73 59.13
N PRO A 7 -29.67 5.61 59.15
CA PRO A 7 -29.69 4.67 58.05
C PRO A 7 -30.41 5.27 56.85
N VAL A 8 -29.75 5.23 55.69
CA VAL A 8 -30.33 5.63 54.41
C VAL A 8 -31.29 4.52 53.97
N SER A 9 -32.55 4.91 53.70
CA SER A 9 -33.64 4.02 53.32
C SER A 9 -33.33 3.29 52.01
N SER A 10 -33.21 1.96 52.09
CA SER A 10 -32.93 1.04 51.00
C SER A 10 -33.99 1.05 49.88
N GLY A 11 -35.14 1.70 50.10
CA GLY A 11 -36.23 1.77 49.14
C GLY A 11 -35.96 2.67 47.92
N LEU A 12 -35.07 3.66 48.04
CA LEU A 12 -34.80 4.60 46.93
C LEU A 12 -33.93 3.97 45.83
N LEU A 13 -33.01 3.07 46.18
CA LEU A 13 -32.13 2.42 45.21
C LEU A 13 -32.87 1.40 44.35
N LEU A 14 -33.83 0.67 44.93
CA LEU A 14 -34.65 -0.29 44.17
C LEU A 14 -35.55 0.41 43.14
N ASN A 15 -36.16 1.55 43.49
CA ASN A 15 -36.99 2.30 42.55
C ASN A 15 -36.18 2.90 41.38
N LEU A 16 -34.92 3.29 41.61
CA LEU A 16 -34.06 3.78 40.52
C LEU A 16 -33.70 2.67 39.53
N CYS A 17 -33.43 1.46 40.02
CA CYS A 17 -33.09 0.31 39.16
C CYS A 17 -34.29 -0.15 38.30
N TYR A 18 -35.51 -0.15 38.85
CA TYR A 18 -36.71 -0.50 38.08
C TYR A 18 -37.05 0.53 37.00
N SER A 19 -36.80 1.82 37.26
CA SER A 19 -37.04 2.88 36.27
C SER A 19 -36.08 2.82 35.09
N LEU A 20 -34.82 2.43 35.31
CA LEU A 20 -33.82 2.30 34.23
C LEU A 20 -34.06 1.06 33.36
N ALA A 21 -34.49 -0.06 33.95
CA ALA A 21 -34.83 -1.27 33.19
C ALA A 21 -36.07 -1.07 32.30
N GLY A 22 -37.06 -0.30 32.77
CA GLY A 22 -38.26 0.03 31.98
C GLY A 22 -37.97 0.90 30.75
N LEU A 23 -37.04 1.86 30.86
CA LEU A 23 -36.65 2.73 29.74
C LEU A 23 -35.87 1.97 28.65
N PHE A 24 -35.04 1.00 29.02
CA PHE A 24 -34.34 0.16 28.04
C PHE A 24 -35.29 -0.80 27.30
N GLY A 25 -36.28 -1.37 27.99
CA GLY A 25 -37.29 -2.23 27.35
C GLY A 25 -38.17 -1.48 26.34
N LEU A 26 -38.51 -0.22 26.63
CA LEU A 26 -39.35 0.59 25.74
C LEU A 26 -38.59 1.07 24.48
N ALA A 27 -37.29 1.35 24.60
CA ALA A 27 -36.44 1.73 23.47
C ALA A 27 -36.25 0.56 22.47
N VAL A 28 -36.16 -0.67 22.96
CA VAL A 28 -36.01 -1.87 22.11
C VAL A 28 -37.33 -2.23 21.40
N LEU A 29 -38.49 -1.97 22.02
CA LEU A 29 -39.80 -2.26 21.41
C LEU A 29 -40.24 -1.22 20.36
N LEU A 30 -39.80 0.04 20.49
CA LEU A 30 -40.08 1.10 19.51
C LEU A 30 -39.15 1.08 18.28
N ALA A 31 -38.04 0.33 18.33
CA ALA A 31 -37.17 0.10 17.18
C ALA A 31 -37.62 -1.09 16.30
N GLY A 32 -38.73 -1.75 16.64
CA GLY A 32 -39.09 -3.10 16.14
C GLY A 32 -39.76 -3.22 14.76
N PRO A 33 -40.62 -2.29 14.27
CA PRO A 33 -41.31 -2.54 12.99
C PRO A 33 -41.23 -1.38 11.98
N LEU A 34 -40.04 -0.81 11.75
CA LEU A 34 -39.75 0.00 10.55
C LEU A 34 -38.64 -0.57 9.66
N ALA A 35 -38.13 -1.77 9.97
CA ALA A 35 -37.10 -2.44 9.18
C ALA A 35 -37.65 -3.58 8.30
N SER A 36 -38.81 -3.35 7.66
CA SER A 36 -39.38 -4.28 6.67
C SER A 36 -39.89 -3.56 5.41
N GLU A 37 -39.21 -2.48 5.02
CA GLU A 37 -39.11 -2.16 3.60
C GLU A 37 -37.83 -2.80 3.10
N ALA A 38 -37.99 -3.64 2.08
CA ALA A 38 -36.92 -4.34 1.40
C ALA A 38 -35.84 -3.34 0.96
N VAL A 39 -34.74 -3.29 1.73
CA VAL A 39 -33.44 -2.89 1.21
C VAL A 39 -33.08 -3.96 0.19
N ALA A 40 -33.50 -3.72 -1.05
CA ALA A 40 -32.92 -4.36 -2.22
C ALA A 40 -31.42 -4.09 -2.14
N ASP A 41 -30.69 -5.13 -1.77
CA ASP A 41 -29.25 -5.16 -1.65
C ASP A 41 -28.60 -4.58 -2.93
N PRO A 42 -28.04 -3.35 -2.92
CA PRO A 42 -27.42 -2.76 -4.11
C PRO A 42 -26.03 -3.35 -4.38
N SER A 43 -25.63 -4.41 -3.65
CA SER A 43 -24.34 -5.08 -3.80
C SER A 43 -24.21 -5.95 -5.06
N GLY A 44 -25.21 -5.93 -5.95
CA GLY A 44 -25.06 -6.31 -7.35
C GLY A 44 -24.16 -5.31 -8.09
N GLY A 45 -22.86 -5.33 -7.77
CA GLY A 45 -21.83 -4.40 -8.25
C GLY A 45 -21.63 -4.42 -9.76
N SER A 46 -22.54 -3.79 -10.51
CA SER A 46 -22.19 -3.29 -11.82
C SER A 46 -21.21 -2.14 -11.59
N GLN A 47 -19.92 -2.36 -11.87
CA GLN A 47 -18.93 -1.28 -11.86
C GLN A 47 -19.52 -0.09 -12.64
N PRO A 48 -19.51 1.12 -12.06
CA PRO A 48 -20.00 2.31 -12.75
C PRO A 48 -19.34 2.39 -14.12
N ARG A 49 -20.15 2.46 -15.18
CA ARG A 49 -19.63 2.56 -16.54
C ARG A 49 -19.21 4.00 -16.78
N TYR A 50 -17.91 4.19 -16.99
CA TYR A 50 -17.31 5.47 -17.33
C TYR A 50 -17.20 5.64 -18.84
N GLY A 51 -17.25 6.88 -19.32
CA GLY A 51 -17.03 7.21 -20.72
C GLY A 51 -16.65 8.66 -20.93
N ARG A 52 -16.31 9.01 -22.17
CA ARG A 52 -16.12 10.40 -22.61
C ARG A 52 -17.23 10.81 -23.57
N LEU A 53 -17.75 12.02 -23.40
CA LEU A 53 -18.65 12.66 -24.35
C LEU A 53 -17.88 13.10 -25.60
N ALA A 54 -18.60 13.45 -26.67
CA ALA A 54 -18.00 13.92 -27.92
C ALA A 54 -17.20 15.22 -27.78
N ASP A 55 -17.47 15.99 -26.71
CA ASP A 55 -16.73 17.20 -26.35
C ASP A 55 -15.52 16.94 -25.44
N GLY A 56 -15.25 15.67 -25.10
CA GLY A 56 -14.10 15.25 -24.30
C GLY A 56 -14.36 15.15 -22.79
N ARG A 57 -15.50 15.63 -22.29
CA ARG A 57 -15.83 15.58 -20.84
C ARG A 57 -16.11 14.15 -20.38
N ALA A 58 -15.66 13.82 -19.17
CA ALA A 58 -15.93 12.52 -18.57
C ALA A 58 -17.35 12.46 -18.02
N TYR A 59 -17.98 11.29 -18.10
CA TYR A 59 -19.28 11.04 -17.47
C TYR A 59 -19.30 9.68 -16.79
N ARG A 60 -20.14 9.59 -15.75
CA ARG A 60 -20.48 8.35 -15.07
C ARG A 60 -21.93 7.98 -15.37
N ILE A 61 -22.18 6.71 -15.66
CA ILE A 61 -23.55 6.19 -15.78
C ILE A 61 -24.01 5.74 -14.39
N ASP A 62 -25.08 6.32 -13.89
CA ASP A 62 -25.67 5.92 -12.61
C ASP A 62 -26.46 4.60 -12.72
N ALA A 63 -26.98 4.12 -11.59
CA ALA A 63 -27.80 2.91 -11.55
C ALA A 63 -29.09 3.01 -12.40
N GLN A 64 -29.52 4.23 -12.74
CA GLN A 64 -30.70 4.49 -13.57
C GLN A 64 -30.35 4.60 -15.07
N GLY A 65 -29.07 4.50 -15.43
CA GLY A 65 -28.61 4.63 -16.81
C GLY A 65 -28.43 6.08 -17.27
N LEU A 66 -28.55 7.06 -16.38
CA LEU A 66 -28.36 8.47 -16.71
C LEU A 66 -26.87 8.83 -16.70
N ARG A 67 -26.48 9.65 -17.68
CA ARG A 67 -25.10 10.15 -17.80
C ARG A 67 -24.96 11.38 -16.93
N LEU A 68 -24.30 11.22 -15.79
CA LEU A 68 -23.93 12.32 -14.92
C LEU A 68 -22.56 12.84 -15.34
N VAL A 69 -22.53 14.07 -15.84
CA VAL A 69 -21.30 14.83 -16.10
C VAL A 69 -21.00 15.57 -14.82
N ASP A 70 -20.04 15.07 -14.06
CA ASP A 70 -19.63 15.65 -12.78
C ASP A 70 -18.11 15.81 -12.76
N GLN A 71 -17.61 16.83 -12.07
CA GLN A 71 -16.18 17.05 -11.85
C GLN A 71 -15.53 15.84 -11.17
N MET A 72 -16.29 15.11 -10.34
CA MET A 72 -15.81 13.84 -9.77
C MET A 72 -15.54 12.77 -10.84
N ALA A 73 -16.35 12.69 -11.90
CA ALA A 73 -16.11 11.76 -13.00
C ALA A 73 -14.86 12.15 -13.81
N GLU A 74 -14.58 13.45 -13.97
CA GLU A 74 -13.34 13.92 -14.57
C GLU A 74 -12.13 13.58 -13.71
N LEU A 75 -12.21 13.77 -12.39
CA LEU A 75 -11.15 13.40 -11.45
C LEU A 75 -10.92 11.88 -11.38
N GLU A 76 -11.96 11.07 -11.43
CA GLU A 76 -11.83 9.60 -11.44
C GLU A 76 -11.13 9.11 -12.73
N VAL A 77 -11.47 9.68 -13.89
CA VAL A 77 -10.81 9.36 -15.16
C VAL A 77 -9.36 9.84 -15.17
N THR A 78 -9.06 11.02 -14.61
CA THR A 78 -7.67 11.49 -14.56
C THR A 78 -6.81 10.63 -13.63
N VAL A 79 -7.35 10.09 -12.53
CA VAL A 79 -6.63 9.16 -11.66
C VAL A 79 -6.34 7.83 -12.36
N GLU A 80 -7.28 7.30 -13.14
CA GLU A 80 -7.04 6.09 -13.93
C GLU A 80 -6.01 6.30 -15.05
N GLU A 81 -6.07 7.44 -15.73
CA GLU A 81 -5.07 7.85 -16.73
C GLU A 81 -3.68 8.00 -16.08
N LEU A 82 -3.60 8.67 -14.92
CA LEU A 82 -2.35 8.83 -14.18
C LEU A 82 -1.78 7.47 -13.72
N ARG A 83 -2.63 6.54 -13.25
CA ARG A 83 -2.22 5.17 -12.91
C ARG A 83 -1.74 4.38 -14.14
N ARG A 84 -2.27 4.68 -15.33
CA ARG A 84 -1.82 4.06 -16.59
C ARG A 84 -0.46 4.60 -17.00
N GLU A 85 -0.27 5.91 -16.91
CA GLU A 85 1.03 6.55 -17.17
C GLU A 85 2.09 6.10 -16.17
N MET A 86 1.74 6.01 -14.88
CA MET A 86 2.64 5.51 -13.83
C MET A 86 3.10 4.08 -14.13
N ARG A 87 2.18 3.16 -14.48
CA ARG A 87 2.53 1.79 -14.88
C ARG A 87 3.41 1.73 -16.13
N LYS A 88 3.20 2.65 -17.08
CA LYS A 88 4.05 2.75 -18.27
C LYS A 88 5.47 3.19 -17.89
N LEU A 89 5.60 4.22 -17.05
CA LEU A 89 6.89 4.71 -16.54
C LEU A 89 7.61 3.66 -15.68
N GLU A 90 6.89 2.90 -14.85
CA GLU A 90 7.44 1.76 -14.09
C GLU A 90 7.98 0.68 -15.04
N GLY A 91 7.26 0.37 -16.13
CA GLY A 91 7.73 -0.55 -17.16
C GLY A 91 9.01 -0.07 -17.85
N GLU A 92 9.07 1.21 -18.21
CA GLU A 92 10.26 1.83 -18.82
C GLU A 92 11.46 1.84 -17.86
N LEU A 93 11.23 2.04 -16.56
CA LEU A 93 12.27 1.97 -15.52
C LEU A 93 12.83 0.55 -15.39
N VAL A 94 11.97 -0.46 -15.30
CA VAL A 94 12.41 -1.87 -15.22
C VAL A 94 13.21 -2.27 -16.47
N GLU A 95 12.79 -1.82 -17.65
CA GLU A 95 13.53 -2.06 -18.89
C GLU A 95 14.92 -1.41 -18.86
N ARG A 96 15.01 -0.16 -18.41
CA ARG A 96 16.28 0.57 -18.26
C ARG A 96 17.19 -0.07 -17.22
N ASP A 97 16.67 -0.47 -16.07
CA ASP A 97 17.44 -1.18 -15.04
C ASP A 97 17.96 -2.54 -15.55
N GLY A 98 17.18 -3.22 -16.39
CA GLY A 98 17.62 -4.44 -17.08
C GLY A 98 18.74 -4.19 -18.09
N ILE A 99 18.75 -3.03 -18.77
CA ILE A 99 19.86 -2.62 -19.65
C ILE A 99 21.10 -2.28 -18.82
N ILE A 100 20.94 -1.51 -17.74
CA ILE A 100 22.05 -1.15 -16.85
C ILE A 100 22.66 -2.39 -16.20
N SER A 101 21.85 -3.37 -15.79
CA SER A 101 22.34 -4.63 -15.22
C SER A 101 23.15 -5.42 -16.25
N ARG A 102 22.67 -5.53 -17.50
CA ARG A 102 23.42 -6.16 -18.60
C ARG A 102 24.74 -5.44 -18.92
N LEU A 103 24.76 -4.12 -18.85
CA LEU A 103 25.98 -3.31 -19.03
C LEU A 103 26.95 -3.51 -17.86
N LYS A 104 26.47 -3.55 -16.62
CA LYS A 104 27.29 -3.79 -15.40
C LYS A 104 27.90 -5.18 -15.38
N GLU A 105 27.18 -6.18 -15.86
CA GLU A 105 27.67 -7.56 -15.99
C GLU A 105 28.73 -7.72 -17.11
N GLY A 106 29.11 -6.65 -17.80
CA GLY A 106 30.10 -6.70 -18.88
C GLY A 106 29.64 -7.49 -20.10
N LYS A 107 28.35 -7.83 -20.18
CA LYS A 107 27.72 -8.54 -21.29
C LYS A 107 27.32 -7.53 -22.38
N THR A 108 28.23 -6.65 -22.77
CA THR A 108 28.09 -5.95 -24.03
C THR A 108 28.27 -6.98 -25.13
N SER A 109 27.29 -7.13 -26.01
CA SER A 109 27.32 -8.08 -27.14
C SER A 109 28.40 -7.77 -28.19
N ALA A 110 29.35 -6.90 -27.88
CA ALA A 110 30.46 -6.53 -28.75
C ALA A 110 31.53 -7.63 -28.80
N ASP A 111 31.74 -8.40 -27.73
CA ASP A 111 32.78 -9.46 -27.70
C ASP A 111 32.31 -10.84 -28.17
N ALA A 112 31.02 -11.00 -28.48
CA ALA A 112 30.50 -12.24 -29.08
C ALA A 112 30.56 -12.26 -30.62
N ALA A 113 30.93 -11.15 -31.27
CA ALA A 113 30.97 -11.04 -32.73
C ALA A 113 32.30 -11.50 -33.37
N ALA A 114 33.32 -11.87 -32.58
CA ALA A 114 34.67 -12.09 -33.10
C ALA A 114 35.14 -13.56 -33.22
N ALA A 115 34.39 -14.58 -32.76
CA ALA A 115 35.01 -15.92 -32.63
C ALA A 115 34.14 -17.17 -32.87
N GLN A 116 32.96 -17.11 -33.51
CA GLN A 116 32.28 -18.36 -33.92
C GLN A 116 31.66 -18.31 -35.32
N PRO A 117 32.01 -19.26 -36.22
CA PRO A 117 31.30 -19.47 -37.47
C PRO A 117 29.91 -20.09 -37.19
N LEU A 118 28.88 -19.40 -37.68
CA LEU A 118 27.46 -19.69 -37.55
C LEU A 118 27.05 -21.12 -37.95
N PRO A 119 26.28 -21.84 -37.11
CA PRO A 119 25.23 -22.75 -37.58
C PRO A 119 23.91 -21.98 -37.83
N PRO A 120 23.11 -22.37 -38.83
CA PRO A 120 21.87 -21.66 -39.18
C PRO A 120 20.77 -21.94 -38.15
N ALA A 121 20.60 -21.02 -37.19
CA ALA A 121 19.52 -21.07 -36.22
C ALA A 121 18.30 -20.29 -36.74
N ARG A 122 17.14 -20.96 -36.71
CA ARG A 122 15.82 -20.47 -37.09
C ARG A 122 15.43 -19.24 -36.27
N ALA A 123 15.28 -18.11 -36.95
CA ALA A 123 14.68 -16.90 -36.42
C ALA A 123 13.19 -17.15 -36.16
N SER A 124 12.74 -16.99 -34.92
CA SER A 124 11.32 -16.78 -34.62
C SER A 124 11.00 -15.32 -34.94
N ASN A 125 10.56 -15.11 -36.18
CA ASN A 125 9.98 -13.85 -36.66
C ASN A 125 8.74 -13.51 -35.83
N THR A 126 8.87 -12.67 -34.82
CA THR A 126 7.80 -11.73 -34.48
C THR A 126 7.93 -10.56 -35.45
N GLU A 127 7.60 -10.83 -36.71
CA GLU A 127 7.41 -9.80 -37.73
C GLU A 127 6.35 -8.84 -37.22
N ALA A 128 6.67 -7.54 -37.23
CA ALA A 128 5.65 -6.51 -37.12
C ALA A 128 4.54 -6.84 -38.15
N PRO A 129 3.25 -6.76 -37.75
CA PRO A 129 2.16 -7.09 -38.66
C PRO A 129 2.35 -6.33 -39.95
N ASP A 130 2.34 -7.06 -41.07
CA ASP A 130 2.50 -6.49 -42.40
C ASP A 130 1.53 -5.32 -42.53
N CYS A 131 2.03 -4.16 -42.96
CA CYS A 131 1.22 -2.94 -43.13
C CYS A 131 -0.04 -3.23 -43.94
N ASN A 132 0.00 -4.23 -44.82
CA ASN A 132 -1.13 -4.67 -45.62
C ASN A 132 -2.24 -5.37 -44.81
N GLU A 133 -1.89 -6.17 -43.79
CA GLU A 133 -2.86 -6.78 -42.86
C GLU A 133 -3.50 -5.73 -41.96
N LEU A 134 -2.70 -4.77 -41.48
CA LEU A 134 -3.21 -3.66 -40.66
C LEU A 134 -4.22 -2.82 -41.45
N VAL A 135 -3.88 -2.45 -42.70
CA VAL A 135 -4.78 -1.71 -43.59
C VAL A 135 -6.06 -2.49 -43.88
N SER A 136 -5.95 -3.80 -44.15
CA SER A 136 -7.12 -4.67 -44.38
C SER A 136 -8.03 -4.75 -43.14
N SER A 137 -7.44 -4.82 -41.94
CA SER A 137 -8.20 -4.82 -40.69
C SER A 137 -8.92 -3.48 -40.44
N LEU A 138 -8.29 -2.36 -40.82
CA LEU A 138 -8.88 -1.03 -40.69
C LEU A 138 -10.05 -0.85 -41.66
N TYR A 139 -9.94 -1.29 -42.92
CA TYR A 139 -11.04 -1.25 -43.89
C TYR A 139 -12.23 -2.10 -43.46
N LEU A 140 -11.98 -3.29 -42.89
CA LEU A 140 -13.05 -4.13 -42.37
C LEU A 140 -13.77 -3.43 -41.21
N LYS A 141 -13.00 -2.79 -40.32
CA LYS A 141 -13.53 -2.09 -39.14
C LYS A 141 -14.34 -0.85 -39.52
N THR A 142 -13.88 -0.06 -40.48
CA THR A 142 -14.65 1.09 -41.00
C THR A 142 -15.94 0.62 -41.68
N ALA A 143 -15.89 -0.45 -42.48
CA ALA A 143 -17.09 -1.00 -43.11
C ALA A 143 -18.13 -1.51 -42.08
N THR A 144 -17.69 -2.13 -40.98
CA THR A 144 -18.59 -2.52 -39.89
C THR A 144 -19.23 -1.32 -39.19
N LEU A 145 -18.44 -0.29 -38.87
CA LEU A 145 -18.94 0.92 -38.22
C LEU A 145 -19.92 1.70 -39.10
N GLU A 146 -19.68 1.76 -40.42
CA GLU A 146 -20.62 2.37 -41.36
C GLU A 146 -21.98 1.64 -41.39
N ARG A 147 -21.97 0.30 -41.29
CA ARG A 147 -23.20 -0.49 -41.25
C ARG A 147 -24.00 -0.20 -39.98
N GLU A 148 -23.34 -0.21 -38.82
CA GLU A 148 -23.96 0.12 -37.53
C GLU A 148 -24.54 1.55 -37.52
N LEU A 149 -23.84 2.51 -38.15
CA LEU A 149 -24.31 3.88 -38.26
C LEU A 149 -25.55 4.02 -39.16
N ARG A 150 -25.66 3.22 -40.22
CA ARG A 150 -26.88 3.17 -41.05
C ARG A 150 -28.05 2.53 -40.30
N GLU A 151 -27.82 1.43 -39.58
CA GLU A 151 -28.84 0.74 -38.80
C GLU A 151 -29.40 1.65 -37.69
N THR A 152 -28.54 2.33 -36.94
CA THR A 152 -28.96 3.27 -35.90
C THR A 152 -29.73 4.47 -36.46
N LYS A 153 -29.31 5.02 -37.62
CA LYS A 153 -30.09 6.07 -38.31
C LYS A 153 -31.46 5.58 -38.74
N GLN A 154 -31.56 4.36 -39.26
CA GLN A 154 -32.84 3.77 -39.64
C GLN A 154 -33.75 3.58 -38.43
N GLN A 155 -33.22 3.05 -37.33
CA GLN A 155 -33.98 2.88 -36.08
C GLN A 155 -34.47 4.21 -35.50
N LEU A 156 -33.64 5.26 -35.52
CA LEU A 156 -34.04 6.60 -35.10
C LEU A 156 -35.12 7.19 -36.01
N GLY A 157 -35.03 6.97 -37.32
CA GLY A 157 -36.07 7.37 -38.28
C GLY A 157 -37.40 6.67 -38.00
N GLU A 158 -37.38 5.35 -37.78
CA GLU A 158 -38.56 4.58 -37.42
C GLU A 158 -39.16 5.00 -36.07
N GLN A 159 -38.33 5.32 -35.08
CA GLN A 159 -38.79 5.85 -33.79
C GLN A 159 -39.41 7.25 -33.94
N ALA A 160 -38.84 8.12 -34.77
CA ALA A 160 -39.39 9.44 -35.03
C ALA A 160 -40.77 9.36 -35.70
N VAL A 161 -40.94 8.47 -36.67
CA VAL A 161 -42.24 8.22 -37.33
C VAL A 161 -43.26 7.61 -36.37
N LYS A 162 -42.85 6.66 -35.52
CA LYS A 162 -43.74 6.10 -34.48
C LYS A 162 -44.18 7.15 -33.46
N ARG A 163 -43.29 8.08 -33.09
CA ARG A 163 -43.61 9.19 -32.16
C ARG A 163 -44.52 10.23 -32.79
N SER A 164 -44.28 10.61 -34.06
CA SER A 164 -45.14 11.57 -34.75
C SER A 164 -46.54 11.02 -35.05
N ALA A 165 -46.69 9.70 -35.20
CA ALA A 165 -47.99 9.06 -35.36
C ALA A 165 -48.80 8.91 -34.06
N ALA A 166 -48.14 8.96 -32.88
CA ALA A 166 -48.78 8.68 -31.59
C ALA A 166 -49.25 9.93 -30.83
N GLN A 167 -48.90 11.14 -31.26
CA GLN A 167 -49.33 12.39 -30.60
C GLN A 167 -50.17 13.24 -31.55
N PRO A 168 -51.51 13.28 -31.37
CA PRO A 168 -52.34 14.23 -32.09
C PRO A 168 -51.94 15.66 -31.68
N LEU A 169 -51.57 16.45 -32.68
CA LEU A 169 -51.05 17.83 -32.59
C LEU A 169 -52.11 18.89 -32.17
N ASP A 170 -53.12 18.51 -31.40
CA ASP A 170 -54.26 19.40 -31.08
C ASP A 170 -54.24 20.01 -29.68
N ALA A 171 -53.21 19.76 -28.88
CA ALA A 171 -53.02 20.50 -27.64
C ALA A 171 -52.35 21.84 -27.95
N ARG A 172 -53.14 22.91 -28.10
CA ARG A 172 -52.64 24.28 -27.94
C ARG A 172 -51.83 24.34 -26.65
N CYS A 173 -50.50 24.46 -26.77
CA CYS A 173 -49.61 24.64 -25.63
C CYS A 173 -49.94 25.96 -24.97
N ASP A 174 -50.78 25.92 -23.94
CA ASP A 174 -51.04 27.06 -23.09
C ASP A 174 -49.86 27.20 -22.13
N TYR A 175 -48.93 28.09 -22.48
CA TYR A 175 -47.71 28.33 -21.70
C TYR A 175 -48.01 28.91 -20.31
N ASP A 176 -49.20 29.51 -20.15
CA ASP A 176 -49.65 30.09 -18.89
C ASP A 176 -50.38 29.08 -18.00
N SER A 177 -50.63 27.86 -18.50
CA SER A 177 -51.25 26.81 -17.69
C SER A 177 -50.24 26.16 -16.74
N PRO A 178 -50.52 26.07 -15.44
CA PRO A 178 -49.67 25.35 -14.48
C PRO A 178 -49.62 23.84 -14.76
N ALA A 179 -50.51 23.31 -15.62
CA ALA A 179 -50.46 21.94 -16.10
C ALA A 179 -49.43 21.72 -17.23
N ASN A 180 -48.71 22.76 -17.66
CA ASN A 180 -47.67 22.63 -18.66
C ASN A 180 -46.47 21.84 -18.08
N PRO A 181 -46.04 20.74 -18.72
CA PRO A 181 -44.91 19.93 -18.24
C PRO A 181 -43.60 20.71 -18.14
N LEU A 182 -43.46 21.85 -18.85
CA LEU A 182 -42.30 22.73 -18.73
C LEU A 182 -42.21 23.41 -17.35
N TRP A 183 -43.34 23.71 -16.70
CA TRP A 183 -43.34 24.30 -15.35
C TRP A 183 -42.75 23.34 -14.32
N ALA A 184 -43.07 22.04 -14.41
CA ALA A 184 -42.46 21.02 -13.55
C ALA A 184 -40.94 20.92 -13.75
N GLN A 185 -40.45 21.14 -14.99
CA GLN A 185 -39.01 21.16 -15.26
C GLN A 185 -38.34 22.42 -14.72
N VAL A 186 -38.97 23.59 -14.85
CA VAL A 186 -38.48 24.85 -14.26
C VAL A 186 -38.43 24.77 -12.74
N GLU A 187 -39.46 24.22 -12.10
CA GLU A 187 -39.50 24.05 -10.65
C GLU A 187 -38.43 23.07 -10.17
N ARG A 188 -38.21 21.95 -10.88
CA ARG A 188 -37.11 21.02 -10.59
C ARG A 188 -35.76 21.72 -10.69
N LEU A 189 -35.52 22.48 -11.77
CA LEU A 189 -34.26 23.20 -11.97
C LEU A 189 -34.06 24.30 -10.90
N GLN A 190 -35.12 25.01 -10.50
CA GLN A 190 -35.04 25.96 -9.40
C GLN A 190 -34.72 25.27 -8.06
N GLN A 191 -35.35 24.14 -7.76
CA GLN A 191 -35.03 23.36 -6.56
C GLN A 191 -33.60 22.83 -6.59
N GLU A 192 -33.11 22.38 -7.74
CA GLU A 192 -31.72 21.95 -7.91
C GLU A 192 -30.74 23.12 -7.76
N LEU A 193 -31.05 24.30 -8.31
CA LEU A 193 -30.23 25.50 -8.15
C LEU A 193 -30.15 25.95 -6.68
N MET A 194 -31.27 25.86 -5.96
CA MET A 194 -31.35 26.18 -4.53
C MET A 194 -30.67 25.13 -3.63
N LYS A 195 -30.53 23.89 -4.11
CA LYS A 195 -29.74 22.82 -3.47
C LYS A 195 -28.26 22.91 -3.83
N GLY A 196 -27.87 23.78 -4.76
CA GLY A 196 -26.49 24.01 -5.12
C GLY A 196 -25.66 24.46 -3.92
N PRO A 197 -24.33 24.26 -3.96
CA PRO A 197 -23.43 24.68 -2.90
C PRO A 197 -23.64 26.17 -2.59
N THR A 198 -24.00 26.44 -1.34
CA THR A 198 -24.17 27.81 -0.87
C THR A 198 -22.81 28.52 -0.94
N ARG A 199 -22.84 29.85 -0.96
CA ARG A 199 -21.62 30.66 -0.90
C ARG A 199 -20.75 30.27 0.30
N GLU A 200 -21.37 29.87 1.40
CA GLU A 200 -20.71 29.37 2.61
C GLU A 200 -19.93 28.09 2.33
N ASN A 201 -20.55 27.10 1.67
CA ASN A 201 -19.87 25.85 1.28
C ASN A 201 -18.65 26.13 0.39
N TYR A 202 -18.73 27.10 -0.54
CA TYR A 202 -17.58 27.48 -1.36
C TYR A 202 -16.44 28.10 -0.53
N VAL A 203 -16.77 28.95 0.45
CA VAL A 203 -15.75 29.55 1.32
C VAL A 203 -15.09 28.49 2.20
N GLU A 204 -15.86 27.54 2.72
CA GLU A 204 -15.34 26.39 3.47
C GLU A 204 -14.42 25.52 2.60
N GLN A 205 -14.84 25.19 1.37
CA GLN A 205 -14.02 24.41 0.44
C GLN A 205 -12.70 25.11 0.07
N VAL A 206 -12.73 26.44 -0.12
CA VAL A 206 -11.51 27.21 -0.39
C VAL A 206 -10.60 27.22 0.84
N ALA A 207 -11.16 27.39 2.06
CA ALA A 207 -10.39 27.33 3.28
C ALA A 207 -9.76 25.93 3.51
N GLU A 208 -10.51 24.87 3.22
CA GLU A 208 -10.03 23.49 3.27
C GLU A 208 -8.91 23.26 2.25
N ALA A 209 -9.09 23.73 1.01
CA ALA A 209 -8.07 23.65 -0.03
C ALA A 209 -6.77 24.40 0.38
N ASP A 210 -6.89 25.55 1.03
CA ASP A 210 -5.74 26.28 1.57
C ASP A 210 -5.04 25.52 2.70
N THR A 211 -5.80 24.86 3.59
CA THR A 211 -5.22 24.03 4.65
C THR A 211 -4.47 22.83 4.08
N LEU A 212 -5.08 22.10 3.14
CA LEU A 212 -4.45 20.98 2.43
C LEU A 212 -3.21 21.45 1.66
N GLY A 213 -3.26 22.63 1.04
CA GLY A 213 -2.12 23.23 0.36
C GLY A 213 -0.92 23.45 1.29
N ARG A 214 -1.16 23.91 2.52
CA ARG A 214 -0.10 24.07 3.54
C ARG A 214 0.43 22.71 4.01
N GLU A 215 -0.43 21.74 4.25
CA GLU A 215 -0.01 20.39 4.64
C GLU A 215 0.88 19.74 3.56
N VAL A 216 0.48 19.82 2.29
CA VAL A 216 1.29 19.33 1.16
C VAL A 216 2.65 20.02 1.10
N GLN A 217 2.71 21.33 1.38
CA GLN A 217 3.97 22.07 1.42
C GLN A 217 4.87 21.60 2.58
N THR A 218 4.33 21.42 3.77
CA THR A 218 5.09 20.90 4.92
C THR A 218 5.62 19.47 4.70
N LEU A 219 4.82 18.61 4.06
CA LEU A 219 5.24 17.26 3.70
C LEU A 219 6.35 17.26 2.67
N LYS A 220 6.31 18.16 1.69
CA LYS A 220 7.41 18.33 0.71
C LYS A 220 8.70 18.76 1.39
N GLU A 221 8.64 19.72 2.31
CA GLU A 221 9.81 20.19 3.07
C GLU A 221 10.37 19.08 3.99
N SER A 222 9.51 18.28 4.60
CA SER A 222 9.94 17.12 5.39
C SER A 222 10.62 16.06 4.51
N LEU A 223 10.08 15.78 3.32
CA LEU A 223 10.64 14.81 2.38
C LEU A 223 12.01 15.25 1.87
N THR A 224 12.18 16.52 1.50
CA THR A 224 13.49 17.03 1.03
C THR A 224 14.52 17.01 2.15
N LYS A 225 14.14 17.34 3.38
CA LYS A 225 15.02 17.22 4.55
C LYS A 225 15.46 15.76 4.78
N GLN A 226 14.54 14.81 4.66
CA GLN A 226 14.86 13.39 4.81
C GLN A 226 15.76 12.88 3.67
N GLN A 227 15.56 13.35 2.44
CA GLN A 227 16.46 13.03 1.31
C GLN A 227 17.87 13.55 1.56
N GLN A 228 18.03 14.78 2.02
CA GLN A 228 19.34 15.34 2.38
C GLN A 228 20.03 14.55 3.50
N GLU A 229 19.27 14.11 4.51
CA GLU A 229 19.79 13.30 5.60
C GLU A 229 20.25 11.92 5.11
N ASN A 230 19.48 11.29 4.22
CA ASN A 230 19.87 10.04 3.58
C ASN A 230 21.13 10.19 2.70
N GLU A 231 21.24 11.27 1.93
CA GLU A 231 22.44 11.57 1.14
C GLU A 231 23.66 11.77 2.03
N ARG A 232 23.49 12.46 3.17
CA ARG A 232 24.54 12.64 4.17
C ARG A 232 24.98 11.30 4.77
N LEU A 233 24.04 10.46 5.17
CA LEU A 233 24.35 9.12 5.70
C LEU A 233 25.02 8.22 4.65
N ALA A 234 24.60 8.31 3.39
CA ALA A 234 25.24 7.59 2.29
C ALA A 234 26.69 8.05 2.07
N ALA A 235 26.95 9.36 2.14
CA ALA A 235 28.30 9.91 2.07
C ALA A 235 29.17 9.45 3.26
N GLU A 236 28.61 9.40 4.47
CA GLU A 236 29.31 8.92 5.66
C GLU A 236 29.65 7.42 5.56
N LEU A 237 28.71 6.59 5.13
CA LEU A 237 28.95 5.16 4.88
C LEU A 237 30.00 4.93 3.79
N SER A 238 29.98 5.73 2.72
CA SER A 238 31.00 5.68 1.67
C SER A 238 32.39 6.04 2.22
N ALA A 239 32.49 7.07 3.05
CA ALA A 239 33.74 7.45 3.72
C ALA A 239 34.25 6.35 4.67
N GLN A 240 33.36 5.75 5.46
CA GLN A 240 33.69 4.62 6.33
C GLN A 240 34.15 3.39 5.53
N GLY A 241 33.50 3.09 4.40
CA GLY A 241 33.92 2.03 3.49
C GLY A 241 35.33 2.26 2.93
N GLY A 242 35.67 3.51 2.60
CA GLY A 242 37.01 3.89 2.18
C GLY A 242 38.07 3.68 3.27
N LEU A 243 37.75 3.97 4.54
CA LEU A 243 38.63 3.71 5.67
C LEU A 243 38.85 2.21 5.90
N LEU A 244 37.77 1.41 5.86
CA LEU A 244 37.88 -0.05 5.98
C LEU A 244 38.71 -0.66 4.85
N SER A 245 38.54 -0.17 3.61
CA SER A 245 39.36 -0.62 2.49
C SER A 245 40.85 -0.32 2.69
N ARG A 246 41.20 0.84 3.27
CA ARG A 246 42.59 1.19 3.61
C ARG A 246 43.16 0.29 4.70
N LEU A 247 42.40 0.07 5.78
CA LEU A 247 42.82 -0.82 6.87
C LEU A 247 42.98 -2.27 6.40
N THR A 248 42.15 -2.71 5.45
CA THR A 248 42.26 -4.05 4.87
C THR A 248 43.55 -4.17 4.05
N ALA A 249 43.84 -3.17 3.19
CA ALA A 249 45.09 -3.12 2.43
C ALA A 249 46.33 -3.09 3.33
N GLU A 250 46.30 -2.29 4.41
CA GLU A 250 47.39 -2.22 5.39
C GLU A 250 47.60 -3.56 6.12
N ASN A 251 46.53 -4.27 6.47
CA ASN A 251 46.63 -5.61 7.06
C ASN A 251 47.23 -6.64 6.09
N ASP A 252 46.89 -6.56 4.81
CA ASP A 252 47.44 -7.44 3.79
C ASP A 252 48.94 -7.15 3.54
N ASP A 253 49.34 -5.87 3.55
CA ASP A 253 50.74 -5.47 3.50
C ASP A 253 51.53 -5.97 4.72
N LEU A 254 50.98 -5.84 5.93
CA LEU A 254 51.61 -6.36 7.15
C LEU A 254 51.74 -7.89 7.12
N ARG A 255 50.75 -8.61 6.60
CA ARG A 255 50.82 -10.07 6.40
C ARG A 255 51.90 -10.45 5.39
N ALA A 256 52.02 -9.71 4.28
CA ALA A 256 53.07 -9.92 3.30
C ALA A 256 54.47 -9.66 3.89
N GLN A 257 54.63 -8.62 4.71
CA GLN A 257 55.87 -8.34 5.44
C GLN A 257 56.21 -9.42 6.48
N ALA A 258 55.22 -9.94 7.20
CA ALA A 258 55.42 -11.03 8.15
C ALA A 258 55.86 -12.32 7.43
N ALA A 259 55.25 -12.63 6.28
CA ALA A 259 55.62 -13.78 5.45
C ALA A 259 57.06 -13.67 4.91
N SER A 260 57.48 -12.48 4.45
CA SER A 260 58.86 -12.27 3.96
C SER A 260 59.91 -12.34 5.07
N ARG A 261 59.59 -11.86 6.29
CA ARG A 261 60.45 -12.05 7.48
C ARG A 261 60.57 -13.53 7.86
N ALA A 262 59.47 -14.27 7.80
CA ALA A 262 59.48 -15.71 8.09
C ALA A 262 60.33 -16.50 7.08
N SER A 263 60.33 -16.13 5.79
CA SER A 263 61.22 -16.75 4.80
C SER A 263 62.70 -16.40 5.05
N LEU A 264 63.03 -15.15 5.39
CA LEU A 264 64.40 -14.75 5.73
C LEU A 264 64.92 -15.47 6.98
N ALA A 265 64.10 -15.64 8.01
CA ALA A 265 64.46 -16.38 9.22
C ALA A 265 64.72 -17.87 8.92
N ARG A 266 64.08 -18.44 7.91
CA ARG A 266 64.27 -19.84 7.48
C ARG A 266 65.56 -20.05 6.68
N GLU A 267 66.05 -19.01 6.00
CA GLU A 267 67.29 -19.06 5.21
C GLU A 267 68.56 -18.76 6.03
N GLN A 268 68.45 -18.31 7.29
CA GLN A 268 69.58 -18.31 8.22
C GLN A 268 69.83 -19.74 8.74
N PRO A 269 70.87 -20.44 8.26
CA PRO A 269 71.12 -21.81 8.65
C PRO A 269 71.77 -21.83 10.04
N ALA A 270 71.42 -22.87 10.80
CA ALA A 270 71.99 -23.24 12.08
C ALA A 270 73.51 -23.53 11.97
N LEU A 271 74.34 -22.49 11.88
CA LEU A 271 75.79 -22.61 11.93
C LEU A 271 76.34 -22.79 13.36
N ASP A 272 75.48 -22.82 14.39
CA ASP A 272 75.92 -22.95 15.80
C ASP A 272 75.34 -24.18 16.54
N ALA A 273 74.79 -25.18 15.82
CA ALA A 273 74.24 -26.38 16.45
C ALA A 273 75.20 -27.59 16.37
N GLU A 274 76.45 -27.41 16.82
CA GLU A 274 77.34 -28.52 17.17
C GLU A 274 77.68 -28.43 18.66
N GLY A 275 77.00 -29.26 19.46
CA GLY A 275 77.43 -29.62 20.82
C GLY A 275 76.66 -29.01 21.97
N ALA A 276 75.61 -29.70 22.44
CA ALA A 276 75.44 -30.07 23.86
C ALA A 276 74.05 -30.71 24.08
N ALA A 277 74.06 -31.98 24.48
CA ALA A 277 72.96 -32.61 25.20
C ALA A 277 73.24 -32.52 26.73
N PRO A 278 72.41 -33.09 27.60
CA PRO A 278 71.17 -32.53 28.12
C PRO A 278 71.20 -32.44 29.66
N GLU A 279 70.58 -31.45 30.32
CA GLU A 279 70.24 -31.64 31.75
C GLU A 279 69.21 -30.65 32.33
N GLN A 280 68.29 -31.26 33.09
CA GLN A 280 67.67 -30.80 34.34
C GLN A 280 66.63 -29.66 34.36
N GLN A 281 65.43 -30.09 34.80
CA GLN A 281 64.72 -29.57 35.99
C GLN A 281 64.73 -28.05 36.21
N ALA A 282 63.54 -27.45 36.12
CA ALA A 282 62.89 -26.81 37.27
C ALA A 282 61.56 -26.16 36.85
N GLN A 283 60.49 -26.52 37.54
CA GLN A 283 59.37 -25.60 37.77
C GLN A 283 59.90 -24.37 38.54
N PRO A 284 59.25 -23.20 38.43
CA PRO A 284 58.31 -22.88 39.50
C PRO A 284 57.04 -22.16 39.04
N SER A 285 56.06 -22.31 39.92
CA SER A 285 54.80 -21.61 40.10
C SER A 285 54.88 -20.08 40.21
N THR A 286 53.68 -19.46 40.18
CA THR A 286 53.29 -18.12 40.70
C THR A 286 53.60 -16.94 39.77
N ALA A 287 52.88 -15.83 39.76
CA ALA A 287 51.52 -15.42 40.15
C ALA A 287 51.38 -13.97 39.62
N ALA A 288 50.14 -13.47 39.56
CA ALA A 288 49.78 -12.06 39.66
C ALA A 288 50.13 -11.10 38.50
N ALA A 289 49.09 -10.58 37.85
CA ALA A 289 48.83 -9.13 37.66
C ALA A 289 47.65 -8.92 36.69
N THR A 290 46.41 -9.13 37.16
CA THR A 290 45.24 -8.50 36.53
C THR A 290 45.12 -7.11 37.11
N ASP A 291 45.53 -6.14 36.29
CA ASP A 291 45.51 -4.73 36.62
C ASP A 291 44.09 -4.20 36.76
N ARG A 292 43.99 -3.31 37.74
CA ARG A 292 42.82 -2.69 38.31
C ARG A 292 42.66 -1.33 37.65
N ILE A 293 41.66 -1.16 36.77
CA ILE A 293 41.25 0.16 36.29
C ILE A 293 40.04 0.60 37.11
N GLU A 294 40.34 1.32 38.20
CA GLU A 294 39.45 2.28 38.81
C GLU A 294 39.34 3.48 37.86
N SER A 295 38.15 3.73 37.32
CA SER A 295 37.75 5.07 36.86
C SER A 295 36.40 5.40 37.43
N ALA A 296 36.45 6.02 38.61
CA ALA A 296 35.40 6.87 39.11
C ALA A 296 35.50 8.23 38.39
N SER A 297 34.39 8.67 37.80
CA SER A 297 34.18 10.10 37.53
C SER A 297 32.69 10.42 37.63
N SER A 298 32.35 10.95 38.80
CA SER A 298 31.48 12.10 39.04
C SER A 298 30.09 12.15 38.39
N ALA A 299 29.10 11.92 39.25
CA ALA A 299 27.75 12.46 39.12
C ALA A 299 27.73 13.98 39.36
N PRO A 300 26.89 14.74 38.63
CA PRO A 300 26.32 15.97 39.13
C PRO A 300 24.83 15.75 39.47
N GLU A 301 24.53 15.97 40.73
CA GLU A 301 23.20 16.19 41.29
C GLU A 301 22.69 17.55 40.80
N VAL A 302 21.64 17.55 39.97
CA VAL A 302 20.83 18.75 39.72
C VAL A 302 19.36 18.37 39.79
N ALA A 303 18.71 18.92 40.80
CA ALA A 303 17.29 18.82 41.05
C ALA A 303 16.48 19.74 40.11
N ALA A 304 15.27 19.28 39.79
CA ALA A 304 14.03 20.03 39.55
C ALA A 304 14.01 21.04 38.37
N SER A 305 13.33 20.68 37.27
CA SER A 305 11.89 20.94 37.09
C SER A 305 11.45 20.74 35.63
N GLU A 306 10.31 20.05 35.48
CA GLU A 306 9.22 20.34 34.53
C GLU A 306 9.54 20.42 33.03
N GLN A 307 9.38 19.28 32.33
CA GLN A 307 8.37 19.08 31.27
C GLN A 307 8.59 17.68 30.65
N SER A 308 7.78 16.73 31.08
CA SER A 308 7.80 15.35 30.59
C SER A 308 7.22 15.27 29.18
N GLU A 309 8.07 15.40 28.17
CA GLU A 309 7.83 14.78 26.87
C GLU A 309 7.98 13.25 27.02
N PRO A 310 7.13 12.42 26.38
CA PRO A 310 7.29 10.98 26.43
C PRO A 310 8.55 10.59 25.67
N SER A 311 9.65 10.49 26.40
CA SER A 311 10.92 9.95 25.91
C SER A 311 10.69 8.50 25.49
N ALA A 312 10.52 8.29 24.19
CA ALA A 312 10.45 6.98 23.58
C ALA A 312 11.79 6.27 23.85
N GLU A 313 11.83 5.44 24.89
CA GLU A 313 13.00 4.64 25.20
C GLU A 313 13.44 3.84 23.97
N PRO A 314 14.74 3.71 23.71
CA PRO A 314 15.25 2.97 22.58
C PRO A 314 14.86 1.50 22.76
N SER A 315 13.83 1.08 22.02
CA SER A 315 13.36 -0.29 21.93
C SER A 315 14.55 -1.25 21.84
N SER A 316 14.61 -2.20 22.79
CA SER A 316 15.64 -3.23 22.89
C SER A 316 15.95 -3.83 21.51
N PRO A 317 17.23 -4.10 21.16
CA PRO A 317 17.61 -4.62 19.84
C PRO A 317 16.85 -5.89 19.48
N THR A 318 16.48 -6.71 20.46
CA THR A 318 15.66 -7.91 20.29
C THR A 318 14.24 -7.58 19.81
N ALA A 319 13.60 -6.56 20.39
CA ALA A 319 12.27 -6.11 20.00
C ALA A 319 12.28 -5.57 18.56
N ARG A 320 13.31 -4.81 18.17
CA ARG A 320 13.46 -4.31 16.78
C ARG A 320 13.66 -5.43 15.76
N ASN A 321 14.36 -6.49 16.13
CA ASN A 321 14.56 -7.65 15.26
C ASN A 321 13.26 -8.45 15.07
N LEU A 322 12.50 -8.65 16.15
CA LEU A 322 11.18 -9.29 16.09
C LEU A 322 10.20 -8.45 15.26
N GLN A 323 10.16 -7.14 15.49
CA GLN A 323 9.32 -6.23 14.72
C GLN A 323 9.66 -6.29 13.22
N ARG A 324 10.96 -6.29 12.85
CA ARG A 324 11.38 -6.48 11.46
C ARG A 324 10.94 -7.82 10.88
N LYS A 325 11.04 -8.92 11.65
CA LYS A 325 10.54 -10.24 11.24
C LYS A 325 9.04 -10.19 10.95
N PHE A 326 8.24 -9.65 11.86
CA PHE A 326 6.79 -9.55 11.69
C PHE A 326 6.39 -8.63 10.52
N HIS A 327 7.11 -7.52 10.29
CA HIS A 327 6.87 -6.68 9.12
C HIS A 327 7.17 -7.41 7.81
N SER A 328 8.22 -8.22 7.76
CA SER A 328 8.52 -9.06 6.60
C SER A 328 7.43 -10.11 6.36
N GLU A 329 6.90 -10.72 7.41
CA GLU A 329 5.80 -11.68 7.30
C GLU A 329 4.48 -11.02 6.87
N LEU A 330 4.15 -9.84 7.41
CA LEU A 330 3.01 -9.04 6.97
C LEU A 330 3.10 -8.65 5.49
N ALA A 331 4.29 -8.29 5.01
CA ALA A 331 4.51 -8.01 3.59
C ALA A 331 4.27 -9.25 2.71
N ALA A 332 4.70 -10.44 3.17
CA ALA A 332 4.42 -11.70 2.49
C ALA A 332 2.91 -12.02 2.45
N ILE A 333 2.20 -11.80 3.56
CA ILE A 333 0.73 -11.93 3.64
C ILE A 333 0.04 -10.96 2.68
N GLN A 334 0.48 -9.70 2.63
CA GLN A 334 -0.06 -8.70 1.70
C GLN A 334 0.10 -9.13 0.23
N GLY A 335 1.24 -9.74 -0.12
CA GLY A 335 1.45 -10.34 -1.45
C GLY A 335 0.42 -11.42 -1.78
N LEU A 336 0.14 -12.33 -0.82
CA LEU A 336 -0.89 -13.38 -0.98
C LEU A 336 -2.30 -12.79 -1.09
N ILE A 337 -2.63 -11.73 -0.33
CA ILE A 337 -3.92 -11.04 -0.43
C ILE A 337 -4.13 -10.46 -1.84
N MET A 338 -3.11 -9.79 -2.40
CA MET A 338 -3.19 -9.27 -3.76
C MET A 338 -3.34 -10.39 -4.79
N GLU A 339 -2.62 -11.50 -4.62
CA GLU A 339 -2.76 -12.66 -5.48
C GLU A 339 -4.18 -13.25 -5.44
N ARG A 340 -4.72 -13.47 -4.24
CA ARG A 340 -6.10 -13.93 -4.02
C ARG A 340 -7.11 -13.00 -4.70
N LYS A 341 -6.96 -11.67 -4.51
CA LYS A 341 -7.80 -10.67 -5.15
C LYS A 341 -7.73 -10.76 -6.68
N ASN A 342 -6.52 -10.84 -7.25
CA ASN A 342 -6.34 -10.99 -8.69
C ASN A 342 -6.98 -12.27 -9.25
N LEU A 343 -7.01 -13.35 -8.46
CA LEU A 343 -7.70 -14.59 -8.84
C LEU A 343 -9.22 -14.42 -8.79
N LEU A 344 -9.75 -13.81 -7.72
CA LEU A 344 -11.18 -13.51 -7.59
C LEU A 344 -11.67 -12.58 -8.72
N ASP A 345 -10.93 -11.52 -9.03
CA ASP A 345 -11.28 -10.58 -10.10
C ASP A 345 -11.32 -11.27 -11.48
N ARG A 346 -10.55 -12.35 -11.66
CA ARG A 346 -10.55 -13.16 -12.89
C ARG A 346 -11.64 -14.23 -12.89
N SER A 347 -11.91 -14.88 -11.77
CA SER A 347 -13.02 -15.83 -11.65
C SER A 347 -14.32 -15.05 -11.48
N ARG A 348 -15.04 -14.80 -12.57
CA ARG A 348 -16.41 -14.22 -12.54
C ARG A 348 -17.46 -15.07 -11.78
N GLY A 349 -17.04 -16.04 -10.98
CA GLY A 349 -17.91 -16.92 -10.19
C GLY A 349 -18.22 -16.33 -8.81
N SER A 350 -19.33 -16.78 -8.21
CA SER A 350 -19.80 -16.34 -6.90
C SER A 350 -19.02 -16.97 -5.72
N HIS A 351 -17.69 -16.96 -5.78
CA HIS A 351 -16.89 -17.40 -4.65
C HIS A 351 -16.78 -16.27 -3.64
N SER A 352 -17.52 -16.42 -2.55
CA SER A 352 -17.34 -15.59 -1.36
C SER A 352 -15.96 -15.92 -0.76
N PRO A 353 -15.05 -14.93 -0.64
CA PRO A 353 -13.79 -15.14 0.04
C PRO A 353 -14.05 -15.49 1.52
N GLN A 354 -13.38 -16.52 2.04
CA GLN A 354 -13.30 -16.75 3.49
C GLN A 354 -12.71 -15.53 4.22
N PRO A 355 -13.24 -15.20 5.41
CA PRO A 355 -12.69 -14.12 6.23
C PRO A 355 -11.29 -14.46 6.75
N LEU A 356 -10.39 -13.47 6.78
CA LEU A 356 -9.01 -13.63 7.26
C LEU A 356 -8.95 -13.48 8.78
N VAL A 357 -9.51 -14.47 9.48
CA VAL A 357 -9.61 -14.51 10.93
C VAL A 357 -9.03 -15.84 11.41
N THR A 358 -8.17 -15.80 12.44
CA THR A 358 -7.61 -17.00 13.07
C THR A 358 -8.70 -17.82 13.77
N ALA A 359 -8.41 -19.07 14.11
CA ALA A 359 -9.31 -19.92 14.90
C ALA A 359 -9.67 -19.31 16.26
N ASN A 360 -8.80 -18.45 16.79
CA ASN A 360 -9.01 -17.70 18.03
C ASN A 360 -9.87 -16.43 17.85
N GLY A 361 -10.31 -16.12 16.62
CA GLY A 361 -11.10 -14.92 16.33
C GLY A 361 -10.29 -13.64 16.12
N THR A 362 -8.96 -13.73 16.00
CA THR A 362 -8.09 -12.56 15.78
C THR A 362 -8.05 -12.22 14.29
N SER A 363 -8.45 -11.00 13.94
CA SER A 363 -8.36 -10.51 12.56
C SER A 363 -6.94 -10.08 12.20
N LEU A 364 -6.63 -10.04 10.90
CA LEU A 364 -5.36 -9.52 10.40
C LEU A 364 -5.08 -8.08 10.87
N ASP A 365 -6.11 -7.23 10.91
CA ASP A 365 -5.95 -5.83 11.33
C ASP A 365 -5.61 -5.73 12.82
N ARG A 366 -6.19 -6.60 13.65
CA ARG A 366 -5.82 -6.68 15.06
C ARG A 366 -4.38 -7.17 15.26
N LEU A 367 -3.91 -8.13 14.46
CA LEU A 367 -2.50 -8.53 14.48
C LEU A 367 -1.57 -7.38 14.05
N ARG A 368 -1.97 -6.55 13.08
CA ARG A 368 -1.21 -5.34 12.68
C ARG A 368 -1.12 -4.33 13.82
N GLU A 369 -2.21 -4.10 14.53
CA GLU A 369 -2.24 -3.25 15.73
C GLU A 369 -1.34 -3.82 16.84
N GLU A 370 -1.40 -5.12 17.11
CA GLU A 370 -0.55 -5.80 18.09
C GLU A 370 0.95 -5.74 17.72
N ILE A 371 1.28 -5.80 16.43
CA ILE A 371 2.66 -5.63 15.91
C ILE A 371 3.13 -4.17 15.99
N ALA A 372 2.22 -3.21 15.79
CA ALA A 372 2.53 -1.79 15.95
C ALA A 372 2.73 -1.43 17.44
N ALA A 373 1.95 -2.03 18.33
CA ALA A 373 2.01 -1.85 19.77
C ALA A 373 3.04 -2.76 20.48
N LEU A 374 3.86 -3.49 19.72
CA LEU A 374 4.69 -4.57 20.22
C LEU A 374 5.76 -4.05 21.20
N SER A 375 5.45 -4.19 22.48
CA SER A 375 6.36 -3.94 23.60
C SER A 375 7.12 -5.23 23.95
N TRP A 376 8.17 -5.12 24.75
CA TRP A 376 9.01 -6.28 25.11
C TRP A 376 8.26 -7.39 25.88
N THR A 377 7.08 -7.08 26.43
CA THR A 377 6.20 -8.01 27.15
C THR A 377 5.10 -8.62 26.28
N SER A 378 5.00 -8.21 25.01
CA SER A 378 3.98 -8.70 24.10
C SER A 378 4.22 -10.17 23.77
N ASN A 379 3.13 -10.93 23.65
CA ASN A 379 3.15 -12.38 23.49
C ASN A 379 3.54 -12.76 22.04
N SER A 380 4.82 -12.59 21.71
CA SER A 380 5.36 -12.75 20.34
C SER A 380 5.02 -14.09 19.69
N ALA A 381 4.94 -15.17 20.49
CA ALA A 381 4.52 -16.49 20.03
C ALA A 381 3.08 -16.49 19.49
N SER A 382 2.14 -15.84 20.19
CA SER A 382 0.74 -15.76 19.76
C SER A 382 0.59 -14.96 18.46
N ILE A 383 1.43 -13.95 18.25
CA ILE A 383 1.43 -13.14 17.02
C ILE A 383 1.99 -13.97 15.87
N GLU A 384 3.10 -14.69 16.09
CA GLU A 384 3.70 -15.58 15.09
C GLU A 384 2.72 -16.69 14.67
N ASP A 385 2.04 -17.33 15.63
CA ASP A 385 1.04 -18.35 15.36
C ASP A 385 -0.14 -17.77 14.54
N GLY A 386 -0.63 -16.59 14.92
CA GLY A 386 -1.72 -15.92 14.19
C GLY A 386 -1.35 -15.52 12.76
N LEU A 387 -0.13 -15.02 12.53
CA LEU A 387 0.36 -14.71 11.19
C LEU A 387 0.51 -15.96 10.33
N ASN A 388 1.04 -17.05 10.90
CA ASN A 388 1.20 -18.32 10.19
C ASN A 388 -0.15 -18.94 9.81
N GLU A 389 -1.15 -18.86 10.70
CA GLU A 389 -2.50 -19.36 10.43
C GLU A 389 -3.18 -18.58 9.29
N ILE A 390 -3.16 -17.23 9.33
CA ILE A 390 -3.72 -16.40 8.25
C ILE A 390 -3.00 -16.67 6.93
N LYS A 391 -1.68 -16.85 6.96
CA LYS A 391 -0.88 -17.19 5.78
C LYS A 391 -1.28 -18.56 5.21
N GLN A 392 -1.60 -19.53 6.06
CA GLN A 392 -2.07 -20.85 5.63
C GLN A 392 -3.47 -20.76 5.01
N LEU A 393 -4.43 -20.08 5.66
CA LEU A 393 -5.77 -19.84 5.13
C LEU A 393 -5.71 -19.20 3.73
N LEU A 394 -4.87 -18.18 3.55
CA LEU A 394 -4.67 -17.54 2.24
C LEU A 394 -4.14 -18.51 1.18
N LYS A 395 -3.18 -19.37 1.52
CA LYS A 395 -2.63 -20.37 0.58
C LYS A 395 -3.68 -21.40 0.19
N GLU A 396 -4.50 -21.85 1.14
CA GLU A 396 -5.59 -22.79 0.90
C GLU A 396 -6.66 -22.18 -0.01
N ASP A 397 -7.06 -20.93 0.25
CA ASP A 397 -8.00 -20.18 -0.60
C ASP A 397 -7.47 -19.96 -2.01
N ILE A 398 -6.21 -19.53 -2.15
CA ILE A 398 -5.56 -19.37 -3.46
C ILE A 398 -5.53 -20.70 -4.21
N ALA A 399 -5.20 -21.80 -3.52
CA ALA A 399 -5.20 -23.13 -4.11
C ALA A 399 -6.61 -23.56 -4.56
N ALA A 400 -7.65 -23.27 -3.77
CA ALA A 400 -9.03 -23.53 -4.14
C ALA A 400 -9.47 -22.71 -5.35
N LEU A 401 -9.21 -21.39 -5.36
CA LEU A 401 -9.51 -20.50 -6.48
C LEU A 401 -8.82 -20.92 -7.77
N ARG A 402 -7.56 -21.39 -7.68
CA ARG A 402 -6.82 -21.93 -8.82
C ARG A 402 -7.40 -23.22 -9.38
N ARG A 403 -8.11 -24.03 -8.57
CA ARG A 403 -8.75 -25.29 -9.03
C ARG A 403 -10.09 -25.06 -9.70
N VAL A 404 -10.81 -24.00 -9.35
CA VAL A 404 -12.11 -23.67 -9.97
C VAL A 404 -11.93 -22.97 -11.32
N ARG A 405 -10.75 -22.39 -11.55
CA ARG A 405 -10.32 -21.94 -12.87
C ARG A 405 -9.91 -23.12 -13.74
#